data_AF-A0A837IQF5-F1
#
_entry.id   AF-A0A837IQF5-F1
#
_cell.length_a   1.000
_cell.length_b   1.000
_cell.length_c   1.000
_cell.angle_alpha   90.00
_cell.angle_beta   90.00
_cell.angle_gamma   90.00
#
_symmetry.space_group_name_H-M   'P 1'
#
loop_
_entity.id
_entity.type
_entity.pdbx_description
1 polymer ?
#
loop_
_entity_poly.entity_id
_entity_poly.type
_entity_poly.pdbx_seq_one_letter_code
_entity_poly.pdbx_strand_id
1 'polypeptide(L)'
;MEDGRKSVAAKQVYKAIDIVAEQTKQDGVEYLHTSLDNIKPTIEVRSRRVGGASYQVPTPIRPERRDSLAIRWLINAAKARGANPYRTLADKLAAEIVESHENAGAAIKKKLDTHKQAEANKAFAHFRW
;
A
#
# COMPACT_ATOMS: atom_id res chain seq x y z
N MET A 1 12.87 -6.42 -1.65
CA MET A 1 14.15 -7.12 -1.91
C MET A 1 14.04 -7.78 -3.27
N GLU A 2 15.02 -7.59 -4.13
CA GLU A 2 15.14 -8.27 -5.43
C GLU A 2 16.41 -9.14 -5.38
N ASP A 3 16.37 -10.30 -6.03
CA ASP A 3 17.47 -11.27 -6.12
C ASP A 3 18.12 -11.64 -4.77
N GLY A 4 17.36 -11.63 -3.67
CA GLY A 4 17.91 -11.96 -2.34
C GLY A 4 18.84 -10.89 -1.73
N ARG A 5 18.97 -9.70 -2.33
CA ARG A 5 19.87 -8.63 -1.87
C ARG A 5 19.32 -7.88 -0.65
N LYS A 6 19.31 -8.54 0.52
CA LYS A 6 18.78 -8.00 1.78
C LYS A 6 19.52 -6.76 2.25
N SER A 7 20.86 -6.79 2.24
CA SER A 7 21.69 -5.67 2.73
C SER A 7 21.43 -4.37 1.96
N VAL A 8 21.33 -4.45 0.62
CA VAL A 8 21.03 -3.28 -0.22
C VAL A 8 19.63 -2.75 0.04
N ALA A 9 18.63 -3.64 0.11
CA ALA A 9 17.25 -3.25 0.40
C ALA A 9 17.12 -2.59 1.78
N ALA A 10 17.76 -3.14 2.81
CA ALA A 10 17.75 -2.58 4.16
C ALA A 10 18.35 -1.17 4.19
N LYS A 11 19.50 -0.96 3.53
CA LYS A 11 20.12 0.38 3.42
C LYS A 11 19.18 1.42 2.81
N GLN A 12 18.43 1.06 1.77
CA GLN A 12 17.48 1.98 1.14
C GLN A 12 16.29 2.29 2.05
N VAL A 13 15.82 1.32 2.83
CA VAL A 13 14.71 1.53 3.79
C VAL A 13 15.14 2.44 4.93
N TYR A 14 16.28 2.17 5.57
CA TYR A 14 16.78 3.04 6.65
C TYR A 14 17.02 4.46 6.15
N LYS A 15 17.67 4.61 4.98
CA LYS A 15 17.86 5.93 4.37
C LYS A 15 16.52 6.65 4.10
N ALA A 16 15.48 5.94 3.69
CA ALA A 16 14.18 6.55 3.49
C ALA A 16 13.55 7.03 4.80
N ILE A 17 13.70 6.26 5.89
CA ILE A 17 13.23 6.65 7.23
C ILE A 17 13.97 7.91 7.70
N ASP A 18 15.30 7.98 7.49
CA ASP A 18 16.10 9.16 7.83
C ASP A 18 15.63 10.40 7.04
N ILE A 19 15.40 10.27 5.73
CA ILE A 19 14.87 11.36 4.89
C ILE A 19 13.50 11.84 5.39
N VAL A 20 12.61 10.92 5.76
CA VAL A 20 11.29 11.26 6.31
C VAL A 20 11.46 12.04 7.61
N ALA A 21 12.31 11.55 8.53
CA ALA A 21 12.56 12.22 9.80
C ALA A 21 13.14 13.63 9.62
N GLU A 22 14.06 13.83 8.67
CA GLU A 22 14.61 15.14 8.33
C GLU A 22 13.57 16.10 7.76
N GLN A 23 12.68 15.60 6.88
CA GLN A 23 11.65 16.42 6.22
C GLN A 23 10.52 16.81 7.16
N THR A 24 10.04 15.87 8.00
CA THR A 24 8.86 16.07 8.84
C THR A 24 9.21 16.52 10.25
N LYS A 25 10.48 16.39 10.66
CA LYS A 25 10.98 16.65 12.03
C LYS A 25 10.27 15.81 13.10
N GLN A 26 9.78 14.63 12.71
CA GLN A 26 9.13 13.66 13.58
C GLN A 26 9.91 12.35 13.56
N ASP A 27 9.55 11.40 14.44
CA ASP A 27 10.12 10.06 14.36
C ASP A 27 9.67 9.37 13.06
N GLY A 28 10.63 9.10 12.17
CA GLY A 28 10.37 8.47 10.88
C GLY A 28 9.77 7.06 11.00
N VAL A 29 10.02 6.35 12.11
CA VAL A 29 9.45 5.01 12.35
C VAL A 29 7.96 5.10 12.68
N GLU A 30 7.58 5.96 13.63
CA GLU A 30 6.16 6.22 13.93
C GLU A 30 5.41 6.77 12.72
N TYR A 31 6.06 7.66 11.96
CA TYR A 31 5.50 8.22 10.74
C TYR A 31 5.23 7.13 9.69
N LEU A 32 6.18 6.20 9.50
CA LEU A 32 6.00 5.03 8.64
C LEU A 32 4.84 4.16 9.13
N HIS A 33 4.72 3.88 10.42
CA HIS A 33 3.60 3.09 10.96
C HIS A 33 2.24 3.73 10.66
N THR A 34 2.10 5.04 10.91
CA THR A 34 0.87 5.78 10.62
C THR A 34 0.55 5.77 9.12
N SER A 35 1.56 5.98 8.26
CA SER A 35 1.35 5.88 6.80
C SER A 35 0.87 4.49 6.37
N LEU A 36 1.42 3.42 6.94
CA LEU A 36 0.99 2.06 6.65
C LEU A 36 -0.45 1.81 7.11
N ASP A 37 -0.83 2.32 8.28
CA ASP A 37 -2.21 2.24 8.77
C ASP A 37 -3.19 2.95 7.85
N ASN A 38 -2.81 4.11 7.29
CA ASN A 38 -3.60 4.81 6.29
C ASN A 38 -3.77 3.99 4.99
N ILE A 39 -2.76 3.22 4.57
CA ILE A 39 -2.83 2.41 3.34
C ILE A 39 -3.62 1.11 3.54
N LYS A 40 -3.73 0.59 4.77
CA LYS A 40 -4.39 -0.70 5.06
C LYS A 40 -5.84 -0.73 4.54
N PRO A 41 -6.17 -1.63 3.59
CA PRO A 41 -7.55 -1.84 3.16
C PRO A 41 -8.29 -2.73 4.17
N THR A 42 -9.59 -2.49 4.38
CA THR A 42 -10.45 -3.32 5.22
C THR A 42 -11.19 -4.40 4.42
N ILE A 43 -11.50 -4.13 3.16
CA ILE A 43 -12.24 -5.00 2.25
C ILE A 43 -11.45 -5.11 0.94
N GLU A 44 -11.42 -6.32 0.37
CA GLU A 44 -10.95 -6.58 -1.00
C GLU A 44 -12.07 -7.22 -1.80
N VAL A 45 -11.93 -7.21 -3.12
CA VAL A 45 -12.85 -7.90 -4.03
C VAL A 45 -12.18 -9.19 -4.50
N ARG A 46 -12.88 -10.32 -4.36
CA ARG A 46 -12.41 -11.63 -4.81
C ARG A 46 -13.29 -12.17 -5.91
N SER A 47 -12.68 -12.75 -6.94
CA SER A 47 -13.43 -13.46 -7.97
C SER A 47 -13.96 -14.79 -7.41
N ARG A 48 -15.26 -15.03 -7.55
CA ARG A 48 -15.91 -16.29 -7.18
C ARG A 48 -16.80 -16.76 -8.32
N ARG A 49 -16.71 -18.05 -8.65
CA ARG A 49 -17.56 -18.65 -9.68
C ARG A 49 -18.82 -19.23 -9.05
N VAL A 50 -19.98 -18.80 -9.53
CA VAL A 50 -21.30 -19.25 -9.06
C VAL A 50 -22.20 -19.44 -10.29
N GLY A 51 -22.85 -20.60 -10.41
CA GLY A 51 -23.82 -20.84 -11.49
C GLY A 51 -23.25 -20.71 -12.91
N GLY A 52 -21.95 -20.93 -13.11
CA GLY A 52 -21.28 -20.83 -14.41
C GLY A 52 -20.62 -19.48 -14.72
N ALA A 53 -21.03 -18.39 -14.05
CA ALA A 53 -20.46 -17.04 -14.19
C ALA A 53 -19.49 -16.68 -13.05
N SER A 54 -18.58 -15.74 -13.32
CA SER A 54 -17.60 -15.25 -12.34
C SER A 54 -18.03 -13.89 -11.80
N TYR A 55 -18.30 -13.82 -10.49
CA TYR A 55 -18.70 -12.61 -9.79
C TYR A 55 -17.55 -12.03 -8.97
N GLN A 56 -17.55 -10.71 -8.84
CA GLN A 56 -16.63 -9.98 -7.99
C GLN A 56 -17.29 -9.81 -6.61
N VAL A 57 -16.81 -10.56 -5.62
CA VAL A 57 -17.42 -10.66 -4.29
C VAL A 57 -16.60 -9.86 -3.26
N PRO A 58 -17.17 -8.80 -2.66
CA PRO A 58 -16.52 -8.07 -1.58
C PRO A 58 -16.32 -8.95 -0.35
N THR A 59 -15.09 -9.02 0.15
CA THR A 59 -14.70 -9.87 1.28
C THR A 59 -13.82 -9.08 2.26
N PRO A 60 -14.11 -9.09 3.57
CA PRO A 60 -13.24 -8.46 4.56
C PRO A 60 -11.89 -9.16 4.63
N ILE A 61 -10.84 -8.37 4.82
CA ILE A 61 -9.45 -8.85 4.80
C ILE A 61 -9.01 -9.20 6.22
N ARG A 62 -8.33 -10.35 6.38
CA ARG A 62 -7.72 -10.75 7.65
C ARG A 62 -6.60 -9.77 8.05
N PRO A 63 -6.40 -9.47 9.36
CA PRO A 63 -5.43 -8.47 9.82
C PRO A 63 -4.02 -8.60 9.21
N GLU A 64 -3.41 -9.78 9.29
CA GLU A 64 -2.05 -10.05 8.76
C GLU A 64 -1.91 -9.75 7.26
N ARG A 65 -2.98 -10.01 6.50
CA ARG A 65 -3.01 -9.75 5.07
C ARG A 65 -3.14 -8.26 4.77
N ARG A 66 -3.80 -7.47 5.63
CA ARG A 66 -3.90 -6.01 5.46
C ARG A 66 -2.52 -5.37 5.52
N ASP A 67 -1.70 -5.77 6.50
CA ASP A 67 -0.33 -5.27 6.65
C ASP A 67 0.52 -5.64 5.42
N SER A 68 0.42 -6.90 4.98
CA SER A 68 1.11 -7.37 3.78
C SER A 68 0.70 -6.63 2.51
N LEU A 69 -0.59 -6.29 2.37
CA LEU A 69 -1.10 -5.53 1.24
C LEU A 69 -0.63 -4.08 1.28
N ALA A 70 -0.67 -3.44 2.45
CA ALA A 70 -0.22 -2.06 2.63
C ALA A 70 1.26 -1.90 2.26
N ILE A 71 2.13 -2.77 2.80
CA ILE A 71 3.57 -2.75 2.49
C ILE A 71 3.81 -3.00 0.99
N ARG A 72 3.08 -3.95 0.39
CA ARG A 72 3.21 -4.24 -1.05
C ARG A 72 2.79 -3.05 -1.92
N TRP A 73 1.68 -2.39 -1.58
CA TRP A 73 1.20 -1.23 -2.33
C TRP A 73 2.14 -0.05 -2.19
N LEU A 74 2.66 0.22 -1.00
CA LEU A 74 3.66 1.26 -0.76
C LEU A 74 4.91 1.05 -1.63
N ILE A 75 5.48 -0.16 -1.61
CA ILE A 75 6.67 -0.48 -2.42
C ILE A 75 6.39 -0.35 -3.91
N ASN A 76 5.24 -0.84 -4.38
CA ASN A 76 4.88 -0.78 -5.79
C ASN A 76 4.67 0.67 -6.24
N ALA A 77 4.01 1.50 -5.42
CA ALA A 77 3.82 2.92 -5.70
C ALA A 77 5.17 3.66 -5.77
N ALA A 78 6.05 3.43 -4.80
CA ALA A 78 7.41 3.99 -4.80
C ALA A 78 8.20 3.56 -6.05
N LYS A 79 8.15 2.29 -6.45
CA LYS A 79 8.83 1.81 -7.67
C LYS A 79 8.27 2.39 -8.96
N ALA A 80 6.96 2.62 -9.01
CA ALA A 80 6.28 3.18 -10.18
C ALA A 80 6.56 4.69 -10.38
N ARG A 81 7.07 5.40 -9.37
CA ARG A 81 7.47 6.80 -9.51
C ARG A 81 8.57 6.97 -10.57
N GLY A 82 8.46 8.03 -11.37
CA GLY A 82 9.49 8.43 -12.33
C GLY A 82 10.84 8.74 -11.67
N ALA A 83 11.91 8.74 -12.46
CA ALA A 83 13.29 8.96 -11.99
C ALA A 83 13.64 10.43 -11.72
N ASN A 84 12.76 11.37 -12.08
CA ASN A 84 12.94 12.81 -11.86
C ASN A 84 11.70 13.34 -11.12
N PRO A 85 11.83 14.01 -9.96
CA PRO A 85 13.04 14.41 -9.22
C PRO A 85 13.71 13.32 -8.37
N TYR A 86 13.12 12.12 -8.28
CA TYR A 86 13.56 11.08 -7.36
C TYR A 86 14.59 10.12 -7.97
N ARG A 87 15.86 10.30 -7.60
CA ARG A 87 16.98 9.53 -8.16
C ARG A 87 17.13 8.15 -7.53
N THR A 88 16.90 8.01 -6.23
CA THR A 88 17.07 6.73 -5.53
C THR A 88 15.73 6.15 -5.10
N LEU A 89 15.71 4.84 -4.83
CA LEU A 89 14.52 4.19 -4.28
C LEU A 89 14.18 4.76 -2.89
N ALA A 90 15.18 5.12 -2.10
CA ALA A 90 14.98 5.76 -0.80
C ALA A 90 14.19 7.08 -0.94
N ASP A 91 14.55 7.94 -1.89
CA ASP A 91 13.85 9.22 -2.12
C ASP A 91 12.39 8.98 -2.56
N LYS A 92 12.16 8.00 -3.44
CA LYS A 92 10.82 7.61 -3.89
C LYS A 92 9.98 7.06 -2.75
N LEU A 93 10.58 6.23 -1.89
CA LEU A 93 9.91 5.60 -0.76
C LEU A 93 9.56 6.64 0.31
N ALA A 94 10.49 7.53 0.63
CA ALA A 94 10.26 8.63 1.57
C ALA A 94 9.11 9.53 1.09
N ALA A 95 9.11 9.94 -0.18
CA ALA A 95 8.04 10.77 -0.72
C ALA A 95 6.67 10.07 -0.68
N GLU A 96 6.61 8.77 -0.99
CA GLU A 96 5.34 8.02 -0.90
C GLU A 96 4.89 7.84 0.57
N ILE A 97 5.80 7.70 1.53
CA ILE A 97 5.48 7.65 2.96
C ILE A 97 4.86 8.96 3.43
N VAL A 98 5.48 10.10 3.08
CA VAL A 98 4.97 11.45 3.40
C VAL A 98 3.58 11.65 2.82
N GLU A 99 3.40 11.41 1.53
CA GLU A 99 2.09 11.56 0.89
C GLU A 99 1.04 10.61 1.49
N SER A 100 1.40 9.37 1.79
CA SER A 100 0.45 8.38 2.36
C SER A 100 0.01 8.75 3.77
N HIS A 101 0.89 9.39 4.55
CA HIS A 101 0.53 9.92 5.87
C HIS A 101 -0.49 11.06 5.75
N GLU A 102 -0.38 11.90 4.71
CA GLU A 102 -1.35 12.95 4.39
C GLU A 102 -2.61 12.43 3.65
N ASN A 103 -2.81 11.10 3.59
CA ASN A 103 -3.89 10.45 2.85
C ASN A 103 -3.91 10.77 1.34
N ALA A 104 -2.73 11.02 0.77
CA ALA A 104 -2.50 11.24 -0.65
C ALA A 104 -1.56 10.16 -1.23
N GLY A 105 -1.23 10.28 -2.52
CA GLY A 105 -0.31 9.38 -3.20
C GLY A 105 -0.97 8.17 -3.87
N ALA A 106 -0.15 7.40 -4.59
CA ALA A 106 -0.61 6.29 -5.41
C ALA A 106 -1.01 5.07 -4.57
N ALA A 107 -0.34 4.86 -3.43
CA ALA A 107 -0.70 3.80 -2.48
C ALA A 107 -2.10 4.00 -1.88
N ILE A 108 -2.42 5.23 -1.46
CA ILE A 108 -3.75 5.58 -0.94
C ILE A 108 -4.80 5.51 -2.06
N LYS A 109 -4.49 6.02 -3.26
CA LYS A 109 -5.38 5.86 -4.42
C LYS A 109 -5.74 4.40 -4.66
N LYS A 110 -4.78 3.48 -4.55
CA LYS A 110 -5.03 2.04 -4.70
C LYS A 110 -5.99 1.49 -3.64
N LYS A 111 -5.87 1.93 -2.38
CA LYS A 111 -6.82 1.60 -1.31
C LYS A 111 -8.22 2.11 -1.66
N LEU A 112 -8.34 3.37 -2.04
CA LEU A 112 -9.62 4.01 -2.38
C LEU A 112 -10.30 3.33 -3.58
N ASP A 113 -9.55 3.01 -4.63
CA ASP A 113 -10.06 2.29 -5.80
C ASP A 113 -10.57 0.89 -5.40
N THR A 114 -9.87 0.21 -4.51
CA THR A 114 -10.29 -1.11 -3.99
C THR A 114 -11.58 -1.02 -3.19
N HIS A 115 -11.73 0.03 -2.36
CA HIS A 115 -12.95 0.26 -1.58
C HIS A 115 -14.12 0.63 -2.48
N LYS A 116 -13.91 1.51 -3.45
CA LYS A 116 -14.91 1.89 -4.45
C LYS A 116 -15.38 0.67 -5.26
N GLN A 117 -14.45 -0.19 -5.66
CA GLN A 117 -14.77 -1.43 -6.36
C GLN A 117 -15.58 -2.38 -5.47
N ALA A 118 -15.24 -2.49 -4.18
CA ALA A 118 -16.00 -3.29 -3.22
C ALA A 118 -17.41 -2.74 -2.99
N GLU A 119 -17.57 -1.42 -2.90
CA GLU A 119 -18.86 -0.77 -2.75
C GLU A 119 -19.76 -0.95 -3.97
N ALA A 120 -19.21 -0.81 -5.18
CA ALA A 120 -19.94 -1.05 -6.43
C ALA A 120 -20.47 -2.49 -6.54
N ASN A 121 -19.79 -3.46 -5.91
CA ASN A 121 -20.16 -4.87 -5.92
C ASN A 121 -20.82 -5.34 -4.61
N LYS A 122 -21.25 -4.41 -3.73
CA LYS A 122 -21.85 -4.72 -2.43
C LYS A 122 -23.06 -5.66 -2.52
N ALA A 123 -23.81 -5.58 -3.64
CA ALA A 123 -24.93 -6.47 -3.92
C ALA A 123 -24.53 -7.96 -3.90
N PHE A 124 -23.30 -8.30 -4.29
CA PHE A 124 -22.80 -9.68 -4.36
C PHE A 124 -22.16 -10.17 -3.06
N ALA A 125 -22.19 -9.40 -1.96
CA ALA A 125 -21.58 -9.77 -0.68
C ALA A 125 -22.17 -11.08 -0.10
N HIS A 126 -23.40 -11.42 -0.47
CA HIS A 126 -24.05 -12.68 -0.10
C HIS A 126 -23.43 -13.92 -0.77
N PHE A 127 -22.61 -13.79 -1.81
CA PHE A 127 -21.86 -14.92 -2.37
C PHE A 127 -20.56 -15.22 -1.61
N ARG A 128 -20.33 -14.61 -0.45
CA ARG A 128 -19.12 -14.81 0.33
C ARG A 128 -19.02 -16.20 0.98
N TRP A 129 -20.16 -16.82 1.31
CA TRP A 129 -20.23 -18.18 1.85
C TRP A 129 -20.27 -19.22 0.75
#